data_AF-A0A5C1B8S1-F1
#
_entry.id   AF-A0A5C1B8S1-F1
#
_cell.length_a   1.000
_cell.length_b   1.000
_cell.length_c   1.000
_cell.angle_alpha   90.00
_cell.angle_beta   90.00
_cell.angle_gamma   90.00
#
_symmetry.space_group_name_H-M   'P 1'
#
loop_
_entity.id
_entity.type
_entity.pdbx_description
1 polymer ?
#
loop_
_entity_poly.entity_id
_entity_poly.type
_entity_poly.pdbx_seq_one_letter_code
_entity_poly.pdbx_strand_id
1 'polypeptide(L)'
;MRMLAIDLAKQSFHVHGISADGEIISRRVGRQGLPSLIVKLAPAVIAMEACATAHYWGRLFMAAGHEVRLINPHFVKPFVRGSKNDAVDAEAIFDAASRPTMRFVPVKTEEQQDLQSRHRVRDRLVVQRTSLINHLRGLLAEYGLIYPKGAALLLSRVRGGLAEARVSAMARETFEALLDELESLEGRIERLDDRLIAICREDETCRRLMTLPGVGPIVATALAASIGDPRQFQSGREMAAWIGLVPRQYSTGGKSRLGGVGRRANHYLRRQLVHGARAVALRLKTKTDPRSRWFQAVIDRRGFNKGIVAMANKTVRIAWAMLTRQEDYARA
;
A
#
# COMPACT_ATOMS: atom_id res chain seq x y z
N MET A 1 -16.63 -15.52 -28.12
CA MET A 1 -15.65 -14.48 -27.73
C MET A 1 -14.84 -15.01 -26.55
N ARG A 2 -13.50 -15.03 -26.63
CA ARG A 2 -12.65 -15.62 -25.56
C ARG A 2 -12.25 -14.61 -24.48
N MET A 3 -12.18 -13.33 -24.82
CA MET A 3 -11.79 -12.26 -23.91
C MET A 3 -12.58 -10.98 -24.19
N LEU A 4 -12.88 -10.25 -23.11
CA LEU A 4 -13.48 -8.93 -23.11
C LEU A 4 -12.58 -7.98 -22.31
N ALA A 5 -12.37 -6.78 -22.79
CA ALA A 5 -11.75 -5.69 -22.06
C ALA A 5 -12.80 -4.66 -21.67
N ILE A 6 -12.68 -4.12 -20.46
CA ILE A 6 -13.60 -3.11 -19.96
C ILE A 6 -12.79 -1.95 -19.39
N ASP A 7 -12.95 -0.78 -19.98
CA ASP A 7 -12.53 0.46 -19.36
C ASP A 7 -13.55 0.88 -18.29
N LEU A 8 -13.06 1.04 -17.05
CA LEU A 8 -13.89 1.25 -15.88
C LEU A 8 -14.01 2.73 -15.53
N ALA A 9 -15.23 3.26 -15.59
CA ALA A 9 -15.55 4.54 -14.98
C ALA A 9 -16.59 4.41 -13.84
N LYS A 10 -17.11 5.55 -13.37
CA LYS A 10 -18.10 5.57 -12.28
C LYS A 10 -19.48 5.13 -12.76
N GLN A 11 -19.93 5.66 -13.90
CA GLN A 11 -21.31 5.53 -14.39
C GLN A 11 -21.44 4.97 -15.81
N SER A 12 -20.40 5.15 -16.62
CA SER A 12 -20.35 4.74 -18.03
C SER A 12 -19.09 3.92 -18.23
N PHE A 13 -19.22 2.80 -18.91
CA PHE A 13 -18.14 1.83 -19.13
C PHE A 13 -17.99 1.65 -20.63
N HIS A 14 -16.78 1.39 -21.09
CA HIS A 14 -16.58 1.00 -22.48
C HIS A 14 -16.10 -0.44 -22.55
N VAL A 15 -16.78 -1.23 -23.36
CA VAL A 15 -16.54 -2.66 -23.52
C VAL A 15 -15.94 -2.89 -24.90
N HIS A 16 -14.82 -3.60 -24.94
CA HIS A 16 -14.12 -3.97 -26.16
C HIS A 16 -13.86 -5.48 -26.20
N GLY A 17 -14.10 -6.14 -27.33
CA GLY A 17 -13.77 -7.56 -27.50
C GLY A 17 -13.74 -7.95 -28.97
N ILE A 18 -13.13 -9.10 -29.26
CA ILE A 18 -13.04 -9.64 -30.62
C ILE A 18 -13.68 -11.03 -30.62
N SER A 19 -14.62 -11.26 -31.54
CA SER A 19 -15.31 -12.54 -31.73
C SER A 19 -14.36 -13.61 -32.29
N ALA A 20 -14.82 -14.86 -32.39
CA ALA A 20 -14.01 -15.91 -33.00
C ALA A 20 -13.77 -15.66 -34.50
N ASP A 21 -14.71 -14.97 -35.15
CA ASP A 21 -14.70 -14.64 -36.58
C ASP A 21 -13.98 -13.31 -36.87
N GLY A 22 -13.39 -12.69 -35.84
CA GLY A 22 -12.66 -11.42 -35.96
C GLY A 22 -13.52 -10.17 -35.85
N GLU A 23 -14.82 -10.29 -35.57
CA GLU A 23 -15.71 -9.13 -35.41
C GLU A 23 -15.37 -8.36 -34.12
N ILE A 24 -15.22 -7.05 -34.24
CA ILE A 24 -14.93 -6.16 -33.11
C ILE A 24 -16.24 -5.73 -32.44
N ILE A 25 -16.39 -6.07 -31.17
CA ILE A 25 -17.44 -5.56 -30.29
C ILE A 25 -16.85 -4.36 -29.55
N SER A 26 -17.33 -3.15 -29.85
CA SER A 26 -16.92 -1.93 -29.14
C SER A 26 -18.15 -1.09 -28.82
N ARG A 27 -18.52 -1.00 -27.54
CA ARG A 27 -19.72 -0.24 -27.14
C ARG A 27 -19.67 0.28 -25.71
N ARG A 28 -20.42 1.36 -25.49
CA ARG A 28 -20.65 1.96 -24.19
C ARG A 28 -21.76 1.24 -23.44
N VAL A 29 -21.59 1.04 -22.14
CA VAL A 29 -22.55 0.37 -21.25
C VAL A 29 -22.71 1.21 -19.98
N GLY A 30 -23.96 1.48 -19.57
CA GLY A 30 -24.23 2.17 -18.30
C GLY A 30 -24.04 1.25 -17.08
N ARG A 31 -23.78 1.84 -15.91
CA ARG A 31 -23.55 1.12 -14.65
C ARG A 31 -24.59 0.06 -14.32
N GLN A 32 -25.87 0.39 -14.51
CA GLN A 32 -26.98 -0.52 -14.22
C GLN A 32 -27.07 -1.67 -15.23
N GLY A 33 -26.65 -1.44 -16.48
CA GLY A 33 -26.68 -2.45 -17.53
C GLY A 33 -25.49 -3.41 -17.52
N LEU A 34 -24.38 -3.03 -16.89
CA LEU A 34 -23.15 -3.82 -16.90
C LEU A 34 -23.32 -5.21 -16.25
N PRO A 35 -23.92 -5.38 -15.06
CA PRO A 35 -24.19 -6.71 -14.50
C PRO A 35 -25.01 -7.60 -15.45
N SER A 36 -26.09 -7.05 -16.02
CA SER A 36 -26.98 -7.78 -16.93
C SER A 36 -26.28 -8.18 -18.23
N LEU A 37 -25.34 -7.37 -18.71
CA LEU A 37 -24.49 -7.74 -19.85
C LEU A 37 -23.61 -8.94 -19.49
N ILE A 38 -22.94 -8.88 -18.34
CA ILE A 38 -21.94 -9.87 -17.94
C ILE A 38 -22.58 -11.24 -17.72
N VAL A 39 -23.72 -11.32 -17.02
CA VAL A 39 -24.44 -12.58 -16.79
C VAL A 39 -24.88 -13.25 -18.10
N LYS A 40 -25.14 -12.48 -19.16
CA LYS A 40 -25.53 -13.03 -20.48
C LYS A 40 -24.34 -13.51 -21.30
N LEU A 41 -23.11 -13.20 -20.90
CA LEU A 41 -21.91 -13.66 -21.60
C LEU A 41 -21.59 -15.09 -21.17
N ALA A 42 -21.22 -15.92 -22.14
CA ALA A 42 -20.57 -17.19 -21.83
C ALA A 42 -19.27 -16.95 -21.04
N PRO A 43 -18.81 -17.92 -20.22
CA PRO A 43 -17.54 -17.83 -19.50
C PRO A 43 -16.41 -17.35 -20.42
N ALA A 44 -15.70 -16.32 -19.96
CA ALA A 44 -14.71 -15.60 -20.74
C ALA A 44 -13.69 -14.95 -19.80
N VAL A 45 -12.56 -14.55 -20.36
CA VAL A 45 -11.58 -13.70 -19.66
C VAL A 45 -12.08 -12.24 -19.71
N ILE A 46 -12.10 -11.54 -18.58
CA ILE A 46 -12.44 -10.13 -18.49
C ILE A 46 -11.23 -9.34 -17.99
N ALA A 47 -10.66 -8.54 -18.88
CA ALA A 47 -9.52 -7.67 -18.61
C ALA A 47 -9.96 -6.26 -18.24
N MET A 48 -9.36 -5.67 -17.20
CA MET A 48 -9.65 -4.31 -16.73
C MET A 48 -8.38 -3.67 -16.21
N GLU A 49 -8.30 -2.34 -16.20
CA GLU A 49 -7.28 -1.66 -15.41
C GLU A 49 -7.51 -1.85 -13.91
N ALA A 50 -6.41 -1.99 -13.17
CA ALA A 50 -6.42 -1.97 -11.71
C ALA A 50 -6.69 -0.54 -11.22
N CYS A 51 -7.96 -0.20 -11.04
CA CYS A 51 -8.43 1.10 -10.56
C CYS A 51 -9.23 0.98 -9.25
N ALA A 52 -9.76 2.10 -8.75
CA ALA A 52 -10.46 2.17 -7.47
C ALA A 52 -11.68 1.24 -7.36
N THR A 53 -12.39 1.01 -8.48
CA THR A 53 -13.61 0.18 -8.53
C THR A 53 -13.35 -1.24 -9.05
N ALA A 54 -12.14 -1.53 -9.53
CA ALA A 54 -11.82 -2.78 -10.21
C ALA A 54 -12.00 -4.03 -9.34
N HIS A 55 -11.75 -3.94 -8.03
CA HIS A 55 -11.93 -5.09 -7.13
C HIS A 55 -13.40 -5.45 -6.93
N TYR A 56 -14.29 -4.44 -6.80
CA TYR A 56 -15.74 -4.69 -6.70
C TYR A 56 -16.27 -5.38 -7.96
N TRP A 57 -15.96 -4.81 -9.13
CA TRP A 57 -16.38 -5.40 -10.41
C TRP A 57 -15.74 -6.76 -10.64
N GLY A 58 -14.46 -6.91 -10.31
CA GLY A 58 -13.76 -8.18 -10.44
C GLY A 58 -14.42 -9.29 -9.62
N ARG A 59 -14.82 -9.04 -8.37
CA ARG A 59 -15.55 -10.03 -7.57
C ARG A 59 -16.90 -10.39 -8.18
N LEU A 60 -17.66 -9.39 -8.64
CA LEU A 60 -18.96 -9.61 -9.29
C LEU A 60 -18.81 -10.47 -10.55
N PHE A 61 -17.80 -10.20 -11.37
CA PHE A 61 -17.56 -10.94 -12.61
C PHE A 61 -17.03 -12.36 -12.33
N MET A 62 -16.19 -12.54 -11.32
CA MET A 62 -15.77 -13.88 -10.88
C MET A 62 -16.95 -14.71 -10.36
N ALA A 63 -17.87 -14.10 -9.60
CA ALA A 63 -19.08 -14.76 -9.12
C ALA A 63 -20.02 -15.18 -10.26
N ALA A 64 -19.98 -14.48 -11.39
CA ALA A 64 -20.70 -14.84 -12.62
C ALA A 64 -19.95 -15.89 -13.49
N GLY A 65 -18.81 -16.43 -13.02
CA GLY A 65 -18.09 -17.51 -13.69
C GLY A 65 -17.00 -17.05 -14.66
N HIS A 66 -16.60 -15.78 -14.63
CA HIS A 66 -15.54 -15.25 -15.51
C HIS A 66 -14.16 -15.26 -14.84
N GLU A 67 -13.12 -15.45 -15.64
CA GLU A 67 -11.74 -15.21 -15.21
C GLU A 67 -11.47 -13.71 -15.29
N VAL A 68 -11.03 -13.07 -14.20
CA VAL A 68 -10.75 -11.63 -14.19
C VAL A 68 -9.26 -11.34 -14.18
N ARG A 69 -8.83 -10.44 -15.07
CA ARG A 69 -7.45 -10.00 -15.23
C ARG A 69 -7.32 -8.50 -15.02
N LEU A 70 -6.83 -8.09 -13.85
CA LEU A 70 -6.55 -6.67 -13.59
C LEU A 70 -5.13 -6.30 -14.03
N ILE A 71 -4.98 -5.23 -14.81
CA ILE A 71 -3.67 -4.80 -15.36
C ILE A 71 -3.23 -3.52 -14.68
N ASN A 72 -1.94 -3.40 -14.38
CA ASN A 72 -1.39 -2.11 -13.95
C ASN A 72 -1.54 -1.07 -15.08
N PRO A 73 -2.14 0.11 -14.86
CA PRO A 73 -2.32 1.13 -15.91
C PRO A 73 -1.02 1.53 -16.62
N HIS A 74 0.13 1.45 -15.94
CA HIS A 74 1.43 1.71 -16.56
C HIS A 74 1.83 0.68 -17.64
N PHE A 75 1.29 -0.53 -17.58
CA PHE A 75 1.50 -1.55 -18.60
C PHE A 75 0.47 -1.47 -19.73
N VAL A 76 -0.65 -0.79 -19.52
CA VAL A 76 -1.64 -0.49 -20.57
C VAL A 76 -1.20 0.72 -21.41
N LYS A 77 -0.63 1.74 -20.76
CA LYS A 77 -0.22 2.99 -21.43
C LYS A 77 0.55 2.83 -22.76
N PRO A 78 1.51 1.90 -22.93
CA PRO A 78 2.21 1.70 -24.20
C PRO A 78 1.33 1.22 -25.37
N PHE A 79 0.13 0.70 -25.09
CA PHE A 79 -0.81 0.18 -26.07
C PHE A 79 -1.86 1.20 -26.51
N VAL A 80 -1.92 2.37 -25.87
CA VAL A 80 -2.85 3.45 -26.23
C VAL A 80 -2.42 4.07 -27.55
N ARG A 81 -3.31 4.06 -28.55
CA ARG A 81 -3.06 4.59 -29.90
C ARG A 81 -3.91 5.84 -30.15
N GLY A 82 -3.27 6.93 -30.56
CA GLY A 82 -3.96 8.17 -30.92
C GLY A 82 -4.47 8.97 -29.72
N SER A 83 -5.56 9.72 -29.94
CA SER A 83 -6.15 10.63 -28.95
C SER A 83 -6.94 9.88 -27.89
N LYS A 84 -6.86 10.35 -26.64
CA LYS A 84 -7.51 9.73 -25.49
C LYS A 84 -9.04 9.72 -25.62
N ASN A 85 -9.64 8.54 -25.54
CA ASN A 85 -11.07 8.31 -25.32
C ASN A 85 -11.32 6.91 -24.74
N ASP A 86 -12.49 6.69 -24.13
CA ASP A 86 -12.84 5.44 -23.44
C ASP A 86 -12.78 4.20 -24.35
N ALA A 87 -13.04 4.35 -25.66
CA ALA A 87 -12.98 3.25 -26.62
C ALA A 87 -11.54 2.80 -26.90
N VAL A 88 -10.64 3.76 -27.08
CA VAL A 88 -9.20 3.54 -27.24
C VAL A 88 -8.60 2.96 -25.97
N ASP A 89 -9.04 3.43 -24.80
CA ASP A 89 -8.57 2.92 -23.51
C ASP A 89 -9.01 1.44 -23.33
N ALA A 90 -10.25 1.09 -23.69
CA ALA A 90 -10.72 -0.30 -23.65
C ALA A 90 -9.98 -1.23 -24.65
N GLU A 91 -9.68 -0.75 -25.86
CA GLU A 91 -8.86 -1.47 -26.83
C GLU A 91 -7.42 -1.68 -26.34
N ALA A 92 -6.80 -0.66 -25.74
CA ALA A 92 -5.46 -0.77 -25.17
C ALA A 92 -5.39 -1.81 -24.04
N ILE A 93 -6.43 -1.90 -23.21
CA ILE A 93 -6.55 -2.95 -22.18
C ILE A 93 -6.59 -4.34 -22.84
N PHE A 94 -7.38 -4.50 -23.92
CA PHE A 94 -7.48 -5.75 -24.66
C PHE A 94 -6.12 -6.19 -25.23
N ASP A 95 -5.42 -5.28 -25.90
CA ASP A 95 -4.10 -5.52 -26.50
C ASP A 95 -3.05 -5.89 -25.46
N ALA A 96 -3.04 -5.16 -24.33
CA ALA A 96 -2.15 -5.41 -23.21
C ALA A 96 -2.43 -6.79 -22.58
N ALA A 97 -3.70 -7.13 -22.34
CA ALA A 97 -4.11 -8.40 -21.75
C ALA A 97 -3.78 -9.61 -22.63
N SER A 98 -3.73 -9.40 -23.95
CA SER A 98 -3.41 -10.44 -24.93
C SER A 98 -1.93 -10.83 -24.94
N ARG A 99 -1.04 -10.07 -24.30
CA ARG A 99 0.40 -10.38 -24.29
C ARG A 99 0.68 -11.58 -23.37
N PRO A 100 1.36 -12.65 -23.84
CA PRO A 100 1.67 -13.82 -23.00
C PRO A 100 2.54 -13.51 -21.77
N THR A 101 3.33 -12.44 -21.85
CA THR A 101 4.23 -12.00 -20.78
C THR A 101 3.56 -11.03 -19.80
N MET A 102 2.28 -10.71 -19.99
CA MET A 102 1.55 -9.78 -19.13
C MET A 102 1.38 -10.34 -17.72
N ARG A 103 1.44 -9.44 -16.74
CA ARG A 103 1.25 -9.77 -15.33
C ARG A 103 -0.01 -9.09 -14.82
N PHE A 104 -0.80 -9.85 -14.07
CA PHE A 104 -2.09 -9.41 -13.57
C PHE A 104 -2.05 -9.20 -12.06
N VAL A 105 -2.82 -8.22 -11.60
CA VAL A 105 -3.06 -7.96 -10.18
C VAL A 105 -4.22 -8.86 -9.76
N PRO A 106 -4.08 -9.68 -8.69
CA PRO A 106 -5.19 -10.49 -8.22
C PRO A 106 -6.35 -9.61 -7.75
N VAL A 107 -7.57 -10.08 -8.01
CA VAL A 107 -8.79 -9.50 -7.42
C VAL A 107 -8.74 -9.77 -5.91
N LYS A 108 -8.96 -8.73 -5.11
CA LYS A 108 -8.95 -8.86 -3.66
C LYS A 108 -10.31 -9.30 -3.14
N THR A 109 -10.27 -10.15 -2.11
CA THR A 109 -11.46 -10.49 -1.33
C THR A 109 -12.02 -9.26 -0.61
N GLU A 110 -13.23 -9.37 -0.07
CA GLU A 110 -13.84 -8.27 0.66
C GLU A 110 -13.07 -7.97 1.94
N GLU A 111 -12.65 -9.01 2.66
CA GLU A 111 -11.87 -8.92 3.90
C GLU A 111 -10.53 -8.21 3.66
N GLN A 112 -9.84 -8.54 2.56
CA GLN A 112 -8.59 -7.87 2.16
C GLN A 112 -8.84 -6.39 1.84
N GLN A 113 -9.95 -6.08 1.17
CA GLN A 113 -10.32 -4.72 0.79
C GLN A 113 -10.71 -3.89 2.02
N ASP A 114 -11.41 -4.49 2.98
CA ASP A 114 -11.81 -3.88 4.25
C ASP A 114 -10.61 -3.57 5.12
N LEU A 115 -9.70 -4.54 5.27
CA LEU A 115 -8.48 -4.36 6.04
C LEU A 115 -7.59 -3.27 5.43
N GLN A 116 -7.44 -3.23 4.10
CA GLN A 116 -6.76 -2.12 3.43
C GLN A 116 -7.45 -0.77 3.63
N SER A 117 -8.79 -0.75 3.62
CA SER A 117 -9.55 0.48 3.84
C SER A 117 -9.33 1.01 5.25
N ARG A 118 -9.27 0.14 6.26
CA ARG A 118 -8.88 0.50 7.64
C ARG A 118 -7.48 1.11 7.69
N HIS A 119 -6.49 0.51 7.01
CA HIS A 119 -5.14 1.07 6.92
C HIS A 119 -5.10 2.44 6.25
N ARG A 120 -5.90 2.67 5.19
CA ARG A 120 -5.99 3.98 4.51
C ARG A 120 -6.61 5.04 5.41
N VAL A 121 -7.67 4.71 6.15
CA VAL A 121 -8.29 5.62 7.12
C VAL A 121 -7.30 5.98 8.23
N ARG A 122 -6.61 4.97 8.77
CA ARG A 122 -5.54 5.17 9.76
C ARG A 122 -4.45 6.08 9.22
N ASP A 123 -3.98 5.86 8.00
CA ASP A 123 -2.93 6.69 7.40
C ASP A 123 -3.37 8.14 7.24
N ARG A 124 -4.60 8.36 6.78
CA ARG A 124 -5.20 9.70 6.67
C ARG A 124 -5.19 10.41 8.03
N LEU A 125 -5.63 9.74 9.10
CA LEU A 125 -5.65 10.32 10.44
C LEU A 125 -4.24 10.62 10.96
N VAL A 126 -3.26 9.75 10.72
CA VAL A 126 -1.86 10.00 11.12
C VAL A 126 -1.27 11.21 10.39
N VAL A 127 -1.58 11.38 9.11
CA VAL A 127 -1.18 12.56 8.34
C VAL A 127 -1.85 13.83 8.88
N GLN A 128 -3.18 13.79 9.10
CA GLN A 128 -3.94 14.91 9.68
C GLN A 128 -3.37 15.31 11.04
N ARG A 129 -3.15 14.35 11.93
CA ARG A 129 -2.53 14.57 13.24
C ARG A 129 -1.17 15.26 13.13
N THR A 130 -0.32 14.78 12.22
CA THR A 130 1.02 15.38 12.03
C THR A 130 0.93 16.80 11.50
N SER A 131 -0.01 17.07 10.59
CA SER A 131 -0.29 18.41 10.08
C SER A 131 -0.75 19.35 11.20
N LEU A 132 -1.70 18.90 12.03
CA LEU A 132 -2.24 19.65 13.16
C LEU A 132 -1.16 19.96 14.20
N ILE A 133 -0.32 18.98 14.56
CA ILE A 133 0.83 19.19 15.46
C ILE A 133 1.76 20.28 14.91
N ASN A 134 2.09 20.24 13.63
CA ASN A 134 2.98 21.24 13.04
C ASN A 134 2.33 22.62 13.02
N HIS A 135 1.05 22.70 12.72
CA HIS A 135 0.29 23.95 12.72
C HIS A 135 0.21 24.56 14.13
N LEU A 136 -0.21 23.77 15.11
CA LEU A 136 -0.28 24.17 16.52
C LEU A 136 1.08 24.66 17.04
N ARG A 137 2.16 23.92 16.74
CA ARG A 137 3.53 24.34 17.12
C ARG A 137 3.95 25.65 16.46
N GLY A 138 3.53 25.89 15.22
CA GLY A 138 3.81 27.12 14.50
C GLY A 138 3.17 28.31 15.19
N LEU A 139 1.87 28.21 15.48
CA LEU A 139 1.14 29.27 16.16
C LEU A 139 1.65 29.50 17.60
N LEU A 140 1.87 28.44 18.38
CA LEU A 140 2.42 28.56 19.74
C LEU A 140 3.77 29.29 19.76
N ALA A 141 4.59 29.11 18.72
CA ALA A 141 5.88 29.78 18.61
C ALA A 141 5.77 31.30 18.43
N GLU A 142 4.68 31.81 17.84
CA GLU A 142 4.40 33.25 17.73
C GLU A 142 4.18 33.90 19.12
N TYR A 143 3.77 33.09 20.10
CA TYR A 143 3.59 33.50 21.50
C TYR A 143 4.79 33.10 22.39
N GLY A 144 5.92 32.72 21.79
CA GLY A 144 7.14 32.32 22.51
C GLY A 144 7.07 30.93 23.16
N LEU A 145 6.01 30.16 22.92
CA LEU A 145 5.83 28.83 23.50
C LEU A 145 6.44 27.75 22.59
N ILE A 146 7.69 27.40 22.87
CA ILE A 146 8.45 26.44 22.06
C ILE A 146 8.41 25.05 22.69
N TYR A 147 7.86 24.09 21.94
CA TYR A 147 7.78 22.68 22.37
C TYR A 147 8.75 21.78 21.60
N PRO A 148 9.20 20.66 22.17
CA PRO A 148 10.02 19.65 21.48
C PRO A 148 9.20 18.81 20.48
N LYS A 149 9.86 18.25 19.46
CA LYS A 149 9.21 17.42 18.43
C LYS A 149 8.61 16.14 19.05
N GLY A 150 7.43 15.75 18.57
CA GLY A 150 6.76 14.50 18.94
C GLY A 150 5.37 14.73 19.55
N ALA A 151 4.39 13.92 19.14
CA ALA A 151 2.98 14.08 19.56
C ALA A 151 2.80 13.91 21.07
N ALA A 152 3.25 12.77 21.62
CA ALA A 152 3.13 12.47 23.04
C ALA A 152 3.78 13.53 23.93
N LEU A 153 4.98 13.99 23.53
CA LEU A 153 5.71 14.99 24.32
C LEU A 153 5.05 16.38 24.27
N LEU A 154 4.51 16.77 23.11
CA LEU A 154 3.71 17.99 22.98
C LEU A 154 2.48 17.91 23.88
N LEU A 155 1.66 16.87 23.74
CA LEU A 155 0.43 16.68 24.51
C LEU A 155 0.68 16.67 26.02
N SER A 156 1.77 16.04 26.47
CA SER A 156 2.12 15.98 27.90
C SER A 156 2.49 17.32 28.54
N ARG A 157 2.80 18.36 27.73
CA ARG A 157 3.37 19.64 28.23
C ARG A 157 2.55 20.86 27.87
N VAL A 158 1.86 20.82 26.73
CA VAL A 158 1.26 22.01 26.11
C VAL A 158 0.16 22.65 26.94
N ARG A 159 -0.72 21.85 27.58
CA ARG A 159 -1.78 22.39 28.45
C ARG A 159 -1.20 23.09 29.67
N GLY A 160 -0.20 22.50 30.32
CA GLY A 160 0.50 23.13 31.45
C GLY A 160 1.20 24.43 31.04
N GLY A 161 1.94 24.40 29.93
CA GLY A 161 2.62 25.61 29.44
C GLY A 161 1.64 26.70 28.99
N LEU A 162 0.47 26.35 28.44
CA LEU A 162 -0.56 27.31 28.06
C LEU A 162 -1.25 27.95 29.27
N ALA A 163 -1.41 27.21 30.37
CA ALA A 163 -1.99 27.72 31.61
C ALA A 163 -1.12 28.82 32.23
N GLU A 164 0.20 28.66 32.20
CA GLU A 164 1.18 29.62 32.72
C GLU A 164 1.48 30.76 31.74
N ALA A 165 1.19 30.58 30.45
CA ALA A 165 1.51 31.56 29.42
C ALA A 165 0.64 32.82 29.52
N ARG A 166 1.29 33.98 29.34
CA ARG A 166 0.64 35.28 29.18
C ARG A 166 0.14 35.44 27.74
N VAL A 167 -0.99 34.81 27.43
CA VAL A 167 -1.69 34.91 26.14
C VAL A 167 -3.07 35.53 26.34
N SER A 168 -3.63 36.13 25.29
CA SER A 168 -5.01 36.65 25.34
C SER A 168 -6.02 35.51 25.50
N ALA A 169 -7.23 35.84 25.98
CA ALA A 169 -8.31 34.87 26.08
C ALA A 169 -8.65 34.23 24.72
N MET A 170 -8.66 35.03 23.65
CA MET A 170 -8.88 34.58 22.27
C MET A 170 -7.83 33.57 21.80
N ALA A 171 -6.55 33.84 22.08
CA ALA A 171 -5.47 32.92 21.72
C ALA A 171 -5.57 31.61 22.52
N ARG A 172 -5.89 31.71 23.82
CA ARG A 172 -6.08 30.54 24.68
C ARG A 172 -7.22 29.66 24.18
N GLU A 173 -8.38 30.23 23.89
CA GLU A 173 -9.53 29.51 23.31
C GLU A 173 -9.15 28.80 22.00
N THR A 174 -8.43 29.49 21.11
CA THR A 174 -7.96 28.92 19.84
C THR A 174 -7.05 27.71 20.06
N PHE A 175 -6.10 27.81 21.00
CA PHE A 175 -5.17 26.71 21.28
C PHE A 175 -5.85 25.52 21.95
N GLU A 176 -6.77 25.75 22.88
CA GLU A 176 -7.54 24.67 23.50
C GLU A 176 -8.37 23.91 22.45
N ALA A 177 -9.02 24.62 21.52
CA ALA A 177 -9.77 23.98 20.43
C ALA A 177 -8.89 23.07 19.54
N LEU A 178 -7.67 23.52 19.20
CA LEU A 178 -6.71 22.71 18.44
C LEU A 178 -6.20 21.49 19.23
N LEU A 179 -6.07 21.62 20.55
CA LEU A 179 -5.68 20.52 21.43
C LEU A 179 -6.78 19.46 21.53
N ASP A 180 -8.04 19.90 21.66
CA ASP A 180 -9.20 19.00 21.67
C ASP A 180 -9.33 18.23 20.35
N GLU A 181 -9.10 18.90 19.21
CA GLU A 181 -9.04 18.23 17.90
C GLU A 181 -7.91 17.19 17.86
N LEU A 182 -6.72 17.54 18.39
CA LEU A 182 -5.57 16.65 18.41
C LEU A 182 -5.81 15.40 19.28
N GLU A 183 -6.40 15.57 20.46
CA GLU A 183 -6.78 14.47 21.36
C GLU A 183 -7.84 13.57 20.71
N SER A 184 -8.83 14.15 20.04
CA SER A 184 -9.83 13.40 19.27
C SER A 184 -9.20 12.57 18.14
N LEU A 185 -8.23 13.14 17.41
CA LEU A 185 -7.49 12.42 16.37
C LEU A 185 -6.67 11.27 16.95
N GLU A 186 -5.95 11.47 18.05
CA GLU A 186 -5.17 10.42 18.72
C GLU A 186 -6.08 9.26 19.17
N GLY A 187 -7.17 9.56 19.87
CA GLY A 187 -8.12 8.52 20.29
C GLY A 187 -8.72 7.74 19.12
N ARG A 188 -8.95 8.38 17.96
CA ARG A 188 -9.41 7.69 16.74
C ARG A 188 -8.35 6.77 16.15
N ILE A 189 -7.08 7.18 16.19
CA ILE A 189 -5.95 6.37 15.73
C ILE A 189 -5.75 5.16 16.64
N GLU A 190 -5.74 5.36 17.95
CA GLU A 190 -5.62 4.29 18.95
C GLU A 190 -6.71 3.24 18.78
N ARG A 191 -7.97 3.68 18.67
CA ARG A 191 -9.09 2.76 18.43
C ARG A 191 -8.96 1.98 17.12
N LEU A 192 -8.31 2.52 16.09
CA LEU A 192 -8.02 1.77 14.86
C LEU A 192 -6.85 0.79 15.06
N ASP A 193 -5.84 1.19 15.80
CA ASP A 193 -4.69 0.35 16.14
C ASP A 193 -5.13 -0.87 16.95
N ASP A 194 -5.97 -0.69 17.97
CA ASP A 194 -6.51 -1.79 18.78
C ASP A 194 -7.28 -2.81 17.92
N ARG A 195 -8.05 -2.32 16.95
CA ARG A 195 -8.84 -3.17 16.04
C ARG A 195 -7.94 -3.93 15.08
N LEU A 196 -6.89 -3.28 14.55
CA LEU A 196 -5.88 -3.97 13.73
C LEU A 196 -5.12 -5.01 14.56
N ILE A 197 -4.82 -4.72 15.82
CA ILE A 197 -4.17 -5.66 16.74
C ILE A 197 -5.08 -6.87 17.01
N ALA A 198 -6.37 -6.65 17.25
CA ALA A 198 -7.34 -7.74 17.44
C ALA A 198 -7.41 -8.66 16.22
N ILE A 199 -7.60 -8.10 15.03
CA ILE A 199 -7.59 -8.85 13.75
C ILE A 199 -6.29 -9.63 13.59
N CYS A 200 -5.15 -8.99 13.87
CA CYS A 200 -3.83 -9.59 13.76
C CYS A 200 -3.64 -10.81 14.69
N ARG A 201 -4.31 -10.84 15.85
CA ARG A 201 -4.21 -11.95 16.81
C ARG A 201 -5.02 -13.15 16.36
N GLU A 202 -6.12 -12.94 15.64
CA GLU A 202 -7.01 -13.99 15.15
C GLU A 202 -6.54 -14.58 13.81
N ASP A 203 -5.86 -13.79 12.99
CA ASP A 203 -5.35 -14.19 11.69
C ASP A 203 -4.01 -14.95 11.76
N GLU A 204 -4.00 -16.20 11.30
CA GLU A 204 -2.83 -17.09 11.32
C GLU A 204 -1.66 -16.55 10.49
N THR A 205 -1.95 -15.92 9.35
CA THR A 205 -0.92 -15.30 8.50
C THR A 205 -0.21 -14.16 9.24
N CYS A 206 -0.97 -13.36 9.98
CA CYS A 206 -0.47 -12.26 10.77
C CYS A 206 0.34 -12.74 11.97
N ARG A 207 -0.11 -13.77 12.68
CA ARG A 207 0.66 -14.41 13.77
C ARG A 207 2.02 -14.90 13.29
N ARG A 208 2.05 -15.63 12.17
CA ARG A 208 3.29 -16.09 11.52
C ARG A 208 4.20 -14.92 11.19
N LEU A 209 3.68 -13.89 10.52
CA LEU A 209 4.45 -12.70 10.15
C LEU A 209 5.02 -11.96 11.37
N MET A 210 4.31 -11.92 12.49
CA MET A 210 4.77 -11.27 13.72
C MET A 210 5.97 -11.96 14.40
N THR A 211 6.26 -13.22 14.07
CA THR A 211 7.48 -13.90 14.55
C THR A 211 8.76 -13.25 13.97
N LEU A 212 8.63 -12.51 12.86
CA LEU A 212 9.74 -11.86 12.18
C LEU A 212 10.12 -10.51 12.84
N PRO A 213 11.38 -10.34 13.30
CA PRO A 213 11.84 -9.06 13.85
C PRO A 213 11.61 -7.88 12.88
N GLY A 214 10.96 -6.84 13.40
CA GLY A 214 10.57 -5.65 12.65
C GLY A 214 9.16 -5.70 12.07
N VAL A 215 8.42 -6.79 12.27
CA VAL A 215 7.02 -6.94 11.85
C VAL A 215 6.13 -6.97 13.09
N GLY A 216 5.49 -5.84 13.38
CA GLY A 216 4.44 -5.76 14.40
C GLY A 216 3.03 -5.88 13.79
N PRO A 217 1.96 -5.81 14.59
CA PRO A 217 0.59 -6.03 14.14
C PRO A 217 0.18 -5.18 12.93
N ILE A 218 0.54 -3.89 12.93
CA ILE A 218 0.23 -2.97 11.82
C ILE A 218 0.96 -3.37 10.52
N VAL A 219 2.19 -3.89 10.62
CA VAL A 219 2.95 -4.33 9.45
C VAL A 219 2.41 -5.67 8.95
N ALA A 220 2.10 -6.60 9.87
CA ALA A 220 1.59 -7.93 9.57
C ALA A 220 0.24 -7.85 8.83
N THR A 221 -0.73 -7.15 9.41
CA THR A 221 -2.06 -6.92 8.80
C THR A 221 -1.96 -6.21 7.45
N ALA A 222 -1.07 -5.22 7.32
CA ALA A 222 -0.87 -4.54 6.05
C ALA A 222 -0.32 -5.47 4.96
N LEU A 223 0.65 -6.34 5.31
CA LEU A 223 1.20 -7.34 4.41
C LEU A 223 0.13 -8.35 4.00
N ALA A 224 -0.57 -8.94 4.98
CA ALA A 224 -1.63 -9.91 4.74
C ALA A 224 -2.72 -9.35 3.80
N ALA A 225 -3.21 -8.14 4.08
CA ALA A 225 -4.25 -7.48 3.28
C ALA A 225 -3.80 -7.10 1.87
N SER A 226 -2.52 -6.78 1.68
CA SER A 226 -2.01 -6.28 0.41
C SER A 226 -1.55 -7.38 -0.53
N ILE A 227 -1.00 -8.47 0.04
CA ILE A 227 -0.46 -9.60 -0.70
C ILE A 227 -1.58 -10.59 -1.02
N GLY A 228 -2.32 -11.06 0.00
CA GLY A 228 -3.14 -12.25 -0.18
C GLY A 228 -2.26 -13.47 -0.46
N ASP A 229 -2.33 -14.04 -1.65
CA ASP A 229 -1.53 -15.22 -2.02
C ASP A 229 -0.07 -14.84 -2.35
N PRO A 230 0.95 -15.28 -1.58
CA PRO A 230 2.35 -14.98 -1.85
C PRO A 230 2.87 -15.59 -3.16
N ARG A 231 2.21 -16.62 -3.70
CA ARG A 231 2.60 -17.33 -4.93
C ARG A 231 2.42 -16.50 -6.20
N GLN A 232 1.74 -15.36 -6.12
CA GLN A 232 1.71 -14.38 -7.21
C GLN A 232 3.10 -13.79 -7.53
N PHE A 233 4.06 -13.93 -6.61
CA PHE A 233 5.44 -13.53 -6.81
C PHE A 233 6.31 -14.78 -7.00
N GLN A 234 7.16 -14.77 -8.03
CA GLN A 234 8.16 -15.78 -8.33
C GLN A 234 9.26 -15.86 -7.26
N SER A 235 9.51 -14.76 -6.55
CA SER A 235 10.49 -14.72 -5.47
C SER A 235 10.25 -13.57 -4.50
N GLY A 236 10.84 -13.67 -3.31
CA GLY A 236 10.87 -12.56 -2.36
C GLY A 236 11.59 -11.32 -2.89
N ARG A 237 12.48 -11.45 -3.89
CA ARG A 237 13.10 -10.29 -4.57
C ARG A 237 12.08 -9.53 -5.40
N GLU A 238 11.20 -10.26 -6.10
CA GLU A 238 10.12 -9.66 -6.87
C GLU A 238 9.11 -8.97 -5.95
N MET A 239 8.73 -9.61 -4.84
CA MET A 239 7.87 -8.99 -3.84
C MET A 239 8.50 -7.71 -3.27
N ALA A 240 9.80 -7.72 -2.96
CA ALA A 240 10.51 -6.52 -2.52
C ALA A 240 10.55 -5.42 -3.60
N ALA A 241 10.65 -5.79 -4.88
CA ALA A 241 10.58 -4.85 -5.99
C ALA A 241 9.18 -4.25 -6.17
N TRP A 242 8.13 -5.06 -5.98
CA TRP A 242 6.73 -4.62 -6.04
C TRP A 242 6.38 -3.60 -4.94
N ILE A 243 6.84 -3.83 -3.71
CA ILE A 243 6.77 -2.83 -2.61
C ILE A 243 7.67 -1.61 -2.93
N GLY A 244 8.72 -1.86 -3.71
CA GLY A 244 9.72 -0.91 -4.16
C GLY A 244 10.78 -0.62 -3.08
N LEU A 245 11.31 -1.67 -2.50
CA LEU A 245 12.49 -1.64 -1.62
C LEU A 245 13.77 -1.97 -2.40
N VAL A 246 13.78 -1.71 -3.71
CA VAL A 246 14.91 -1.95 -4.61
C VAL A 246 15.34 -0.65 -5.28
N PRO A 247 16.65 -0.47 -5.56
CA PRO A 247 17.13 0.67 -6.33
C PRO A 247 16.63 0.59 -7.78
N ARG A 248 16.51 1.75 -8.43
CA ARG A 248 16.37 1.79 -9.89
C ARG A 248 17.65 1.28 -10.53
N GLN A 249 17.52 0.48 -11.58
CA GLN A 249 18.65 0.00 -12.37
C GLN A 249 18.61 0.65 -13.75
N TYR A 250 19.71 1.27 -14.13
CA TYR A 250 20.00 1.70 -15.50
C TYR A 250 21.22 0.94 -15.97
N SER A 251 21.05 0.07 -16.96
CA SER A 251 22.13 -0.74 -17.50
C SER A 251 22.17 -0.54 -19.01
N THR A 252 23.29 0.00 -19.51
CA THR A 252 23.56 0.19 -20.94
C THR A 252 25.00 -0.26 -21.22
N GLY A 253 25.22 -0.97 -22.34
CA GLY A 253 26.54 -1.41 -22.79
C GLY A 253 27.37 -2.16 -21.73
N GLY A 254 26.74 -3.07 -20.96
CA GLY A 254 27.42 -3.87 -19.92
C GLY A 254 27.73 -3.13 -18.60
N LYS A 255 27.50 -1.82 -18.50
CA LYS A 255 27.71 -1.05 -17.27
C LYS A 255 26.42 -0.96 -16.46
N SER A 256 26.40 -1.58 -15.28
CA SER A 256 25.26 -1.48 -14.36
C SER A 256 25.42 -0.26 -13.43
N ARG A 257 24.45 0.66 -13.47
CA ARG A 257 24.33 1.77 -12.53
C ARG A 257 23.06 1.62 -11.72
N LEU A 258 23.21 1.51 -10.40
CA LEU A 258 22.10 1.51 -9.45
C LEU A 258 21.87 2.93 -8.92
N GLY A 259 20.65 3.42 -9.07
CA GLY A 259 20.21 4.71 -8.55
C GLY A 259 19.51 4.61 -7.19
N GLY A 260 18.78 5.67 -6.83
CA GLY A 260 17.92 5.68 -5.64
C GLY A 260 16.73 4.72 -5.74
N VAL A 261 16.01 4.56 -4.63
CA VAL A 261 14.77 3.78 -4.58
C VAL A 261 13.72 4.41 -5.49
N GLY A 262 13.07 3.59 -6.33
CA GLY A 262 12.09 4.07 -7.29
C GLY A 262 10.82 4.65 -6.65
N ARG A 263 10.16 5.59 -7.34
CA ARG A 263 8.85 6.13 -6.95
C ARG A 263 7.67 5.17 -7.18
N ARG A 264 7.82 4.16 -8.05
CA ARG A 264 6.79 3.14 -8.30
C ARG A 264 6.78 2.18 -7.10
N ALA A 265 5.71 2.26 -6.30
CA ALA A 265 5.71 1.72 -4.94
C ALA A 265 4.31 1.48 -4.40
N ASN A 266 4.19 0.51 -3.50
CA ASN A 266 3.23 0.64 -2.41
C ASN A 266 3.87 1.51 -1.31
N HIS A 267 3.62 2.83 -1.36
CA HIS A 267 4.21 3.79 -0.42
C HIS A 267 3.86 3.51 1.04
N TYR A 268 2.63 3.04 1.30
CA TYR A 268 2.18 2.67 2.63
C TYR A 268 3.01 1.52 3.19
N LEU A 269 3.04 0.37 2.51
CA LEU A 269 3.82 -0.80 2.93
C LEU A 269 5.31 -0.46 3.09
N ARG A 270 5.87 0.26 2.11
CA ARG A 270 7.28 0.67 2.16
C ARG A 270 7.57 1.46 3.43
N ARG A 271 6.73 2.45 3.76
CA ARG A 271 6.88 3.26 4.98
C ARG A 271 6.76 2.39 6.23
N GLN A 272 5.76 1.52 6.31
CA GLN A 272 5.57 0.62 7.45
C GLN A 272 6.79 -0.31 7.66
N LEU A 273 7.32 -0.90 6.60
CA LEU A 273 8.50 -1.77 6.65
C LEU A 273 9.78 -1.01 7.02
N VAL A 274 9.92 0.24 6.57
CA VAL A 274 11.01 1.13 6.98
C VAL A 274 10.92 1.46 8.47
N HIS A 275 9.73 1.73 9.01
CA HIS A 275 9.55 1.89 10.46
C HIS A 275 9.84 0.60 11.23
N GLY A 276 9.43 -0.55 10.69
CA GLY A 276 9.80 -1.86 11.23
C GLY A 276 11.31 -2.07 11.31
N ALA A 277 12.04 -1.74 10.24
CA ALA A 277 13.49 -1.81 10.22
C ALA A 277 14.16 -0.82 11.21
N ARG A 278 13.58 0.37 11.42
CA ARG A 278 14.04 1.30 12.48
C ARG A 278 13.84 0.71 13.87
N ALA A 279 12.72 0.05 14.13
CA ALA A 279 12.48 -0.63 15.40
C ALA A 279 13.51 -1.74 15.67
N VAL A 280 13.92 -2.48 14.63
CA VAL A 280 15.04 -3.43 14.73
C VAL A 280 16.36 -2.72 15.05
N ALA A 281 16.64 -1.59 14.37
CA ALA A 281 17.87 -0.83 14.58
C ALA A 281 18.01 -0.30 16.02
N LEU A 282 16.91 0.08 16.66
CA LEU A 282 16.90 0.55 18.05
C LEU A 282 17.42 -0.52 19.04
N ARG A 283 17.29 -1.80 18.71
CA ARG A 283 17.74 -2.92 19.55
C ARG A 283 19.02 -3.58 19.02
N LEU A 284 19.66 -3.03 17.99
CA LEU A 284 20.75 -3.68 17.27
C LEU A 284 22.01 -3.88 18.12
N LYS A 285 22.35 -2.89 18.96
CA LYS A 285 23.58 -2.90 19.78
C LYS A 285 23.66 -4.10 20.74
N THR A 286 22.53 -4.65 21.16
CA THR A 286 22.46 -5.76 22.11
C THR A 286 22.27 -7.13 21.45
N LYS A 287 22.43 -7.23 20.13
CA LYS A 287 22.15 -8.43 19.34
C LYS A 287 23.37 -8.93 18.60
N THR A 288 23.65 -10.22 18.74
CA THR A 288 24.80 -10.90 18.12
C THR A 288 24.42 -11.93 17.05
N ASP A 289 23.11 -12.13 16.82
CA ASP A 289 22.62 -13.07 15.81
C ASP A 289 23.12 -12.70 14.40
N PRO A 290 23.24 -13.69 13.47
CA PRO A 290 23.79 -13.45 12.13
C PRO A 290 23.07 -12.35 11.35
N ARG A 291 21.74 -12.19 11.52
CA ARG A 291 20.98 -11.15 10.82
C ARG A 291 21.29 -9.76 11.37
N SER A 292 21.46 -9.63 12.69
CA SER A 292 21.87 -8.40 13.35
C SER A 292 23.31 -8.01 12.99
N ARG A 293 24.26 -8.96 13.01
CA ARG A 293 25.64 -8.69 12.57
C ARG A 293 25.71 -8.23 11.11
N TRP A 294 24.97 -8.89 10.22
CA TRP A 294 24.83 -8.45 8.83
C TRP A 294 24.26 -7.03 8.73
N PHE A 295 23.26 -6.70 9.55
CA PHE A 295 22.65 -5.38 9.54
C PHE A 295 23.62 -4.28 9.96
N GLN A 296 24.34 -4.50 11.05
CA GLN A 296 25.38 -3.58 11.54
C GLN A 296 26.45 -3.36 10.47
N ALA A 297 26.98 -4.44 9.87
CA ALA A 297 27.97 -4.34 8.79
C ALA A 297 27.47 -3.55 7.56
N VAL A 298 26.18 -3.62 7.23
CA VAL A 298 25.60 -2.80 6.15
C VAL A 298 25.53 -1.32 6.56
N ILE A 299 25.13 -1.03 7.81
CA ILE A 299 25.11 0.35 8.34
C ILE A 299 26.51 0.94 8.30
N ASP A 300 27.52 0.22 8.78
CA ASP A 300 28.90 0.71 8.86
C ASP A 300 29.46 1.01 7.46
N ARG A 301 29.18 0.14 6.49
CA ARG A 301 29.69 0.29 5.11
C ARG A 301 28.93 1.32 4.28
N ARG A 302 27.62 1.51 4.49
CA ARG A 302 26.75 2.26 3.55
C ARG A 302 25.96 3.39 4.21
N GLY A 303 26.04 3.55 5.52
CA GLY A 303 25.29 4.54 6.30
C GLY A 303 23.91 4.07 6.74
N PHE A 304 23.41 4.69 7.82
CA PHE A 304 22.19 4.31 8.54
C PHE A 304 20.96 4.17 7.63
N ASN A 305 20.63 5.19 6.85
CA ASN A 305 19.43 5.18 6.00
C ASN A 305 19.45 4.06 4.94
N LYS A 306 20.62 3.77 4.35
CA LYS A 306 20.75 2.66 3.39
C LYS A 306 20.65 1.31 4.10
N GLY A 307 21.21 1.20 5.30
CA GLY A 307 21.02 0.04 6.16
C GLY A 307 19.55 -0.25 6.46
N ILE A 308 18.77 0.77 6.84
CA ILE A 308 17.34 0.63 7.13
C ILE A 308 16.56 0.08 5.93
N VAL A 309 16.81 0.62 4.73
CA VAL A 309 16.17 0.12 3.50
C VAL A 309 16.61 -1.31 3.19
N ALA A 310 17.90 -1.64 3.38
CA ALA A 310 18.40 -2.99 3.18
C ALA A 310 17.76 -3.99 4.17
N MET A 311 17.60 -3.61 5.44
CA MET A 311 16.90 -4.43 6.43
C MET A 311 15.43 -4.63 6.05
N ALA A 312 14.71 -3.57 5.68
CA ALA A 312 13.33 -3.67 5.19
C ALA A 312 13.21 -4.61 3.98
N ASN A 313 14.13 -4.51 3.01
CA ASN A 313 14.20 -5.42 1.87
C ASN A 313 14.40 -6.88 2.30
N LYS A 314 15.35 -7.13 3.22
CA LYS A 314 15.61 -8.48 3.76
C LYS A 314 14.39 -9.02 4.51
N THR A 315 13.72 -8.21 5.32
CA THR A 315 12.47 -8.56 6.01
C THR A 315 11.41 -9.01 5.02
N VAL A 316 11.18 -8.27 3.93
CA VAL A 316 10.19 -8.66 2.90
C VAL A 316 10.53 -9.99 2.24
N ARG A 317 11.81 -10.21 1.93
CA ARG A 317 12.25 -11.46 1.30
C ARG A 317 12.03 -12.67 2.20
N ILE A 318 12.26 -12.50 3.51
CA ILE A 318 12.00 -13.54 4.51
C ILE A 318 10.49 -13.74 4.69
N ALA A 319 9.72 -12.65 4.80
CA ALA A 319 8.27 -12.71 4.89
C ALA A 319 7.65 -13.47 3.71
N TRP A 320 8.11 -13.23 2.48
CA TRP A 320 7.68 -14.01 1.31
C TRP A 320 7.95 -15.51 1.50
N ALA A 321 9.16 -15.90 1.91
CA ALA A 321 9.50 -17.30 2.12
C ALA A 321 8.66 -17.96 3.22
N MET A 322 8.44 -17.27 4.34
CA MET A 322 7.57 -17.71 5.44
C MET A 322 6.13 -17.93 4.97
N LEU A 323 5.58 -17.00 4.19
CA LEU A 323 4.22 -17.08 3.67
C LEU A 323 4.07 -18.22 2.65
N THR A 324 5.04 -18.41 1.75
CA THR A 324 5.01 -19.47 0.74
C THR A 324 5.17 -20.86 1.36
N ARG A 325 6.01 -21.01 2.39
CA ARG A 325 6.26 -22.29 3.06
C ARG A 325 5.32 -22.58 4.23
N GLN A 326 4.54 -21.58 4.65
CA GLN A 326 3.70 -21.63 5.85
C GLN A 326 4.51 -21.91 7.13
N GLU A 327 5.73 -21.39 7.19
CA GLU A 327 6.68 -21.60 8.31
C GLU A 327 6.88 -20.31 9.12
N ASP A 328 7.04 -20.48 10.43
CA ASP A 328 7.43 -19.40 11.33
C ASP A 328 8.89 -18.99 11.13
N TYR A 329 9.22 -17.77 11.59
CA TYR A 329 10.59 -17.28 11.51
C TYR A 329 11.49 -18.03 12.50
N ALA A 330 12.33 -18.92 11.99
CA ALA A 330 13.41 -19.53 12.76
C ALA A 330 14.59 -18.56 12.89
N ARG A 331 15.02 -18.29 14.13
CA ARG A 331 16.28 -17.57 14.38
C ARG A 331 17.42 -18.55 14.14
N ALA A 332 18.13 -18.37 13.03
CA ALA A 332 19.40 -19.06 12.76
C ALA A 332 20.53 -18.53 13.64
#